data_AF-A0A1Z9M7M0-F1
#
_entry.id   AF-A0A1Z9M7M0-F1
#
_cell.length_a   1.000
_cell.length_b   1.000
_cell.length_c   1.000
_cell.angle_alpha   90.00
_cell.angle_beta   90.00
_cell.angle_gamma   90.00
#
_symmetry.space_group_name_H-M   'P 1'
#
loop_
_entity.id
_entity.type
_entity.pdbx_description
1 polymer ?
#
loop_
_entity_poly.entity_id
_entity_poly.type
_entity_poly.pdbx_seq_one_letter_code
_entity_poly.pdbx_strand_id
1 'polypeptide(L)'
;MKDYIENHLNLKNYKIIYKEEGAIPLFYPTYEKEKNKINIGTAGGMTRLSTGYTFLNIQEHSKYICQNIENISNAKKFEISKKYQFLDDIFLRVLDKNPELMPNIFFKMFKSSPKTVIKFLSNKSNFLEDLFIVLKMPKLTFIKALFY
;
A
#
# COMPACT_ATOMS: atom_id res chain seq x y z
N MET A 1 -10.58 19.89 7.02
CA MET A 1 -11.66 19.29 7.84
C MET A 1 -12.52 20.35 8.50
N LYS A 2 -12.00 21.18 9.43
CA LYS A 2 -12.77 22.27 10.06
C LYS A 2 -13.38 23.22 9.02
N ASP A 3 -12.55 23.70 8.10
CA ASP A 3 -12.96 24.52 6.97
C ASP A 3 -14.11 23.89 6.16
N TYR A 4 -14.02 22.59 5.85
CA TYR A 4 -15.07 21.87 5.14
C TYR A 4 -16.40 21.81 5.92
N ILE A 5 -16.34 21.54 7.23
CA ILE A 5 -17.54 21.46 8.07
C ILE A 5 -18.20 22.84 8.20
N GLU A 6 -17.42 23.89 8.43
CA GLU A 6 -17.93 25.24 8.68
C GLU A 6 -18.36 25.97 7.40
N ASN A 7 -17.59 25.83 6.31
CA ASN A 7 -17.75 26.64 5.09
C ASN A 7 -18.40 25.88 3.92
N HIS A 8 -18.32 24.55 3.90
CA HIS A 8 -18.99 23.75 2.86
C HIS A 8 -20.28 23.08 3.35
N LEU A 9 -20.32 22.62 4.61
CA LEU A 9 -21.54 22.03 5.21
C LEU A 9 -22.36 23.03 6.03
N ASN A 10 -21.85 24.25 6.27
CA ASN A 10 -22.50 25.30 7.07
C ASN A 10 -22.87 24.89 8.51
N LEU A 11 -22.14 23.92 9.10
CA LEU A 11 -22.36 23.46 10.46
C LEU A 11 -21.48 24.25 11.43
N LYS A 12 -22.07 25.19 12.16
CA LYS A 12 -21.36 26.02 13.16
C LYS A 12 -21.38 25.45 14.57
N ASN A 13 -22.39 24.63 14.89
CA ASN A 13 -22.57 24.03 16.21
C ASN A 13 -22.33 22.53 16.13
N TYR A 14 -21.09 22.11 16.37
CA TYR A 14 -20.73 20.70 16.51
C TYR A 14 -19.73 20.52 17.64
N LYS A 15 -19.69 19.31 18.20
CA LYS A 15 -18.70 18.92 19.20
C LYS A 15 -17.95 17.72 18.68
N ILE A 16 -16.62 17.81 18.60
CA ILE A 16 -15.78 16.64 18.38
C ILE A 16 -15.80 15.83 19.68
N ILE A 17 -16.49 14.70 19.67
CA ILE A 17 -16.60 13.82 20.85
C ILE A 17 -15.44 12.81 20.94
N TYR A 18 -14.78 12.54 19.82
CA TYR A 18 -13.70 11.58 19.70
C TYR A 18 -12.82 11.92 18.49
N LYS A 19 -11.52 11.64 18.59
CA LYS A 19 -10.57 11.75 17.49
C LYS A 19 -9.70 10.51 17.52
N GLU A 20 -9.57 9.85 16.38
CA GLU A 20 -8.61 8.77 16.18
C GLU A 20 -7.56 9.17 15.14
N GLU A 21 -6.42 8.51 15.22
CA GLU A 21 -5.35 8.59 14.24
C GLU A 21 -5.01 7.18 13.78
N GLY A 22 -5.16 6.93 12.49
CA GLY A 22 -4.75 5.68 11.87
C GLY A 22 -3.31 5.79 11.39
N ALA A 23 -2.41 4.97 11.93
CA ALA A 23 -1.05 4.81 11.43
C ALA A 23 -0.90 3.43 10.78
N ILE A 24 -0.63 3.40 9.46
CA ILE A 24 -0.30 2.16 8.75
C ILE A 24 1.23 2.06 8.73
N PRO A 25 1.83 0.96 9.23
CA PRO A 25 3.27 0.80 9.20
C PRO A 25 3.74 0.74 7.73
N LEU A 26 4.71 1.58 7.39
CA LEU A 26 5.37 1.59 6.09
C LEU A 26 6.60 0.67 6.05
N PHE A 27 6.66 -0.30 6.97
CA PHE A 27 7.68 -1.34 7.06
C PHE A 27 7.01 -2.68 7.34
N TYR A 28 7.71 -3.79 7.07
CA TYR A 28 7.25 -5.11 7.49
C TYR A 28 7.69 -5.38 8.93
N PRO A 29 6.76 -5.51 9.89
CA PRO A 29 7.13 -5.90 11.24
C PRO A 29 7.73 -7.31 11.26
N THR A 30 8.79 -7.47 12.04
CA THR A 30 9.40 -8.78 12.28
C THR A 30 8.66 -9.49 13.40
N TYR A 31 8.23 -10.73 13.12
CA TYR A 31 7.62 -11.60 14.13
C TYR A 31 8.44 -12.87 14.23
N GLU A 32 8.51 -13.42 15.45
CA GLU A 32 9.06 -14.74 15.67
C GLU A 32 8.23 -15.78 14.92
N LYS A 33 8.92 -16.74 14.29
CA LYS A 33 8.29 -17.86 13.60
C LYS A 33 7.95 -18.91 14.64
N GLU A 34 6.66 -19.09 14.88
CA GLU A 34 6.16 -20.12 15.80
C GLU A 34 5.59 -21.31 15.00
N LYS A 35 5.80 -22.52 15.52
CA LYS A 35 5.24 -23.74 14.93
C LYS A 35 3.71 -23.68 14.99
N ASN A 36 3.04 -24.11 13.92
CA ASN A 36 1.57 -24.15 13.81
C ASN A 36 0.87 -22.78 13.95
N LYS A 37 1.58 -21.68 13.71
CA LYS A 37 1.02 -20.33 13.69
C LYS A 37 1.17 -19.71 12.31
N ILE A 38 0.10 -19.08 11.82
CA ILE A 38 0.11 -18.32 10.57
C ILE A 38 -0.34 -16.90 10.88
N ASN A 39 0.55 -15.94 10.63
CA ASN A 39 0.19 -14.52 10.73
C ASN A 39 -0.62 -14.11 9.49
N ILE A 40 -1.70 -13.39 9.71
CA ILE A 40 -2.55 -12.79 8.65
C ILE A 40 -2.49 -11.26 8.73
N GLY A 41 -3.10 -10.56 7.78
CA GLY A 41 -3.11 -9.11 7.80
C GLY A 41 -1.73 -8.49 7.60
N THR A 42 -1.52 -7.32 8.19
CA THR A 42 -0.22 -6.65 8.22
C THR A 42 0.85 -7.54 8.85
N ALA A 43 0.51 -8.29 9.89
CA ALA A 43 1.43 -9.24 10.51
C ALA A 43 1.86 -10.39 9.57
N GLY A 44 0.97 -10.75 8.63
CA GLY A 44 1.24 -11.70 7.57
C GLY A 44 1.98 -11.11 6.35
N GLY A 45 2.30 -9.81 6.37
CA GLY A 45 2.94 -9.12 5.24
C GLY A 45 1.98 -8.78 4.09
N MET A 46 0.68 -8.60 4.37
CA MET A 46 -0.34 -8.33 3.35
C MET A 46 -0.51 -6.83 3.02
N THR A 47 0.24 -5.95 3.67
CA THR A 47 0.21 -4.52 3.40
C THR A 47 1.15 -4.17 2.25
N ARG A 48 0.64 -3.51 1.20
CA ARG A 48 1.47 -2.74 0.26
C ARG A 48 2.01 -1.53 0.97
N LEU A 49 3.30 -1.53 1.28
CA LEU A 49 3.88 -0.53 2.19
C LEU A 49 3.76 0.89 1.62
N SER A 50 3.98 1.06 0.31
CA SER A 50 3.93 2.40 -0.30
C SER A 50 2.51 2.95 -0.50
N THR A 51 1.48 2.09 -0.50
CA THR A 51 0.12 2.48 -0.90
C THR A 51 -0.94 2.22 0.17
N GLY A 52 -0.60 1.50 1.24
CA GLY A 52 -1.52 1.11 2.32
C GLY A 52 -2.53 0.03 1.94
N TYR A 53 -2.54 -0.46 0.70
CA TYR A 53 -3.48 -1.49 0.26
C TYR A 53 -3.22 -2.82 0.99
N THR A 54 -4.09 -3.12 1.94
CA THR A 54 -3.98 -4.29 2.81
C THR A 54 -5.18 -5.22 2.66
N PHE A 55 -6.39 -4.68 2.68
CA PHE A 55 -7.63 -5.48 2.76
C PHE A 55 -7.81 -6.45 1.57
N LEU A 56 -7.49 -6.03 0.35
CA LEU A 56 -7.58 -6.91 -0.83
C LEU A 56 -6.61 -8.09 -0.75
N ASN A 57 -5.38 -7.84 -0.27
CA ASN A 57 -4.38 -8.89 -0.08
C ASN A 57 -4.77 -9.83 1.07
N ILE A 58 -5.42 -9.33 2.13
CA ILE A 58 -5.99 -10.16 3.19
C ILE A 58 -7.01 -11.15 2.61
N GLN A 59 -7.94 -10.68 1.77
CA GLN A 59 -8.96 -11.55 1.20
C GLN A 59 -8.35 -12.68 0.36
N GLU A 60 -7.33 -12.37 -0.45
CA GLU A 60 -6.62 -13.38 -1.22
C GLU A 60 -5.81 -14.34 -0.36
N HIS A 61 -5.13 -13.83 0.67
CA HIS A 61 -4.38 -14.64 1.60
C HIS A 61 -5.31 -15.60 2.38
N SER A 62 -6.45 -15.11 2.87
CA SER A 62 -7.46 -15.93 3.54
C SER A 62 -8.02 -17.00 2.60
N LYS A 63 -8.31 -16.65 1.35
CA LYS A 63 -8.74 -17.62 0.33
C LYS A 63 -7.66 -18.68 0.07
N TYR A 64 -6.40 -18.25 -0.06
CA TYR A 64 -5.26 -19.15 -0.23
C TYR A 64 -5.13 -20.14 0.92
N ILE A 65 -5.18 -19.65 2.17
CA ILE A 65 -5.12 -20.50 3.37
C ILE A 65 -6.25 -21.52 3.34
N CYS A 66 -7.49 -21.08 3.12
CA CYS A 66 -8.66 -21.95 3.09
C CYS A 66 -8.52 -23.06 2.04
N GLN A 67 -8.06 -22.73 0.83
CA GLN A 67 -7.88 -23.70 -0.26
C GLN A 67 -6.73 -24.70 -0.03
N ASN A 68 -5.78 -24.38 0.85
CA ASN A 68 -4.60 -25.21 1.10
C ASN A 68 -4.55 -25.74 2.54
N ILE A 69 -5.64 -25.62 3.31
CA ILE A 69 -5.61 -25.80 4.77
C ILE A 69 -5.12 -27.19 5.18
N GLU A 70 -5.47 -28.23 4.42
CA GLU A 70 -5.10 -29.63 4.70
C GLU A 70 -3.60 -29.90 4.54
N ASN A 71 -2.91 -29.11 3.69
CA ASN A 71 -1.49 -29.28 3.38
C ASN A 71 -0.69 -27.98 3.58
N ILE A 72 -1.18 -27.09 4.45
CA ILE A 72 -0.65 -25.72 4.59
C ILE A 72 0.82 -25.69 5.03
N SER A 73 1.27 -26.73 5.73
CA SER A 73 2.66 -26.90 6.15
C SER A 73 3.65 -27.08 4.99
N ASN A 74 3.19 -27.66 3.87
CA ASN A 74 4.01 -27.88 2.67
C ASN A 74 3.69 -26.90 1.55
N ALA A 75 2.61 -26.14 1.68
CA ALA A 75 2.17 -25.17 0.69
C ALA A 75 3.15 -23.99 0.59
N LYS A 76 3.36 -23.47 -0.62
CA LYS A 76 4.19 -22.29 -0.83
C LYS A 76 3.57 -21.08 -0.12
N LYS A 77 4.32 -20.41 0.74
CA LYS A 77 3.85 -19.20 1.41
C LYS A 77 3.28 -18.18 0.41
N PHE A 78 2.07 -17.70 0.69
CA PHE A 78 1.47 -16.59 -0.03
C PHE A 78 2.19 -15.30 0.35
N GLU A 79 2.72 -14.58 -0.64
CA GLU A 79 3.41 -13.31 -0.44
C GLU A 79 3.05 -12.34 -1.56
N ILE A 80 3.06 -11.04 -1.24
CA ILE A 80 3.04 -9.99 -2.26
C ILE A 80 4.26 -10.20 -3.18
N SER A 81 4.04 -10.11 -4.50
CA SER A 81 5.11 -10.33 -5.49
C SER A 81 6.34 -9.46 -5.23
N LYS A 82 7.54 -10.05 -5.40
CA LYS A 82 8.83 -9.37 -5.22
C LYS A 82 8.97 -8.11 -6.06
N LYS A 83 8.33 -8.06 -7.24
CA LYS A 83 8.20 -6.84 -8.06
C LYS A 83 7.68 -5.67 -7.23
N TYR A 84 6.58 -5.86 -6.50
CA TYR A 84 5.97 -4.80 -5.72
C TYR A 84 6.72 -4.51 -4.44
N GLN A 85 7.39 -5.50 -3.84
CA GLN A 85 8.30 -5.24 -2.71
C GLN A 85 9.44 -4.29 -3.14
N PHE A 86 10.00 -4.50 -4.33
CA PHE A 86 11.01 -3.62 -4.91
C PHE A 86 10.48 -2.22 -5.24
N LEU A 87 9.31 -2.13 -5.89
CA LEU A 87 8.68 -0.84 -6.18
C LEU A 87 8.33 -0.06 -4.91
N ASP A 88 7.85 -0.77 -3.87
CA ASP A 88 7.53 -0.17 -2.58
C ASP A 88 8.80 0.38 -1.91
N ASP A 89 9.91 -0.35 -1.92
CA ASP A 89 11.20 0.10 -1.37
C ASP A 89 11.66 1.43 -2.02
N ILE A 90 11.66 1.51 -3.36
CA ILE A 90 12.04 2.73 -4.07
C ILE A 90 11.09 3.87 -3.72
N PHE A 91 9.78 3.60 -3.72
CA PHE A 91 8.78 4.63 -3.42
C PHE A 91 8.94 5.18 -2.01
N LEU A 92 9.21 4.30 -1.03
CA LEU A 92 9.45 4.68 0.36
C LEU A 92 10.73 5.50 0.53
N ARG A 93 11.81 5.18 -0.19
CA ARG A 93 13.03 6.00 -0.20
C ARG A 93 12.78 7.41 -0.75
N VAL A 94 11.96 7.53 -1.80
CA VAL A 94 11.56 8.83 -2.35
C VAL A 94 10.68 9.59 -1.35
N LEU A 95 9.71 8.90 -0.73
CA LEU A 95 8.82 9.45 0.30
C LEU A 95 9.60 9.99 1.50
N ASP A 96 10.58 9.23 1.99
CA ASP A 96 11.41 9.60 3.14
C ASP A 96 12.25 10.85 2.85
N LYS A 97 12.88 10.92 1.68
CA LYS A 97 13.75 12.05 1.32
C LYS A 97 13.04 13.27 0.72
N ASN A 98 11.85 13.10 0.16
CA ASN A 98 11.14 14.14 -0.57
C ASN A 98 9.62 14.11 -0.25
N PRO A 99 9.22 14.17 1.03
CA PRO A 99 7.81 14.06 1.43
C PRO A 99 6.93 15.13 0.79
N GLU A 100 7.48 16.32 0.53
CA GLU A 100 6.81 17.44 -0.14
C GLU A 100 6.42 17.14 -1.60
N LEU A 101 7.10 16.21 -2.27
CA LEU A 101 6.77 15.81 -3.64
C LEU A 101 5.58 14.85 -3.71
N MET A 102 5.21 14.23 -2.59
CA MET A 102 4.25 13.12 -2.57
C MET A 102 2.87 13.49 -3.08
N PRO A 103 2.25 14.62 -2.67
CA PRO A 103 0.93 15.00 -3.18
C PRO A 103 0.92 15.10 -4.71
N ASN A 104 1.97 15.68 -5.30
CA ASN A 104 2.10 15.80 -6.75
C ASN A 104 2.37 14.44 -7.42
N ILE A 105 3.16 13.56 -6.80
CA ILE A 105 3.41 12.21 -7.31
C ILE A 105 2.11 11.40 -7.36
N PHE A 106 1.33 11.39 -6.28
CA PHE A 106 0.02 10.74 -6.26
C PHE A 106 -0.90 11.33 -7.33
N PHE A 107 -0.98 12.67 -7.42
CA PHE A 107 -1.78 13.33 -8.46
C PHE A 107 -1.37 12.92 -9.88
N LYS A 108 -0.06 12.81 -10.15
CA LYS A 108 0.46 12.36 -11.46
C LYS A 108 0.10 10.92 -11.78
N MET A 109 0.02 10.00 -10.80
CA MET A 109 -0.46 8.64 -11.05
C MET A 109 -1.87 8.65 -11.65
N PHE A 110 -2.75 9.49 -11.10
CA PHE A 110 -4.14 9.65 -11.56
C PHE A 110 -4.30 10.39 -12.89
N LYS A 111 -3.20 10.78 -13.55
CA LYS A 111 -3.22 11.11 -14.99
C LYS A 111 -3.33 9.89 -15.90
N SER A 112 -3.25 8.69 -15.33
CA SER A 112 -3.64 7.43 -15.97
C SER A 112 -5.09 7.07 -15.62
N SER A 113 -5.67 6.07 -16.29
CA SER A 113 -7.05 5.67 -16.00
C SER A 113 -7.21 5.26 -14.52
N PRO A 114 -8.30 5.63 -13.83
CA PRO A 114 -8.51 5.25 -12.43
C PRO A 114 -8.42 3.74 -12.20
N LYS A 115 -8.90 2.93 -13.16
CA LYS A 115 -8.81 1.46 -13.13
C LYS A 115 -7.36 0.98 -13.10
N THR A 116 -6.50 1.56 -13.94
CA THR A 116 -5.06 1.22 -13.98
C THR A 116 -4.36 1.61 -12.68
N VAL A 117 -4.67 2.80 -12.16
CA VAL A 117 -4.10 3.29 -10.90
C VAL A 117 -4.50 2.38 -9.74
N ILE A 118 -5.79 2.06 -9.60
CA ILE A 118 -6.29 1.19 -8.53
C ILE A 118 -5.62 -0.19 -8.61
N LYS A 119 -5.46 -0.75 -9.80
CA LYS A 119 -4.73 -2.02 -9.99
C LYS A 119 -3.26 -1.92 -9.54
N PHE A 120 -2.57 -0.85 -9.90
CA PHE A 120 -1.19 -0.61 -9.47
C PHE A 120 -1.08 -0.51 -7.95
N LEU A 121 -1.95 0.30 -7.33
CA LEU A 121 -1.95 0.50 -5.89
C LEU A 121 -2.27 -0.81 -5.13
N SER A 122 -3.13 -1.66 -5.70
CA SER A 122 -3.57 -2.95 -5.15
C SER A 122 -2.78 -4.18 -5.62
N ASN A 123 -1.60 -4.00 -6.25
CA ASN A 123 -0.77 -5.09 -6.80
C ASN A 123 -1.48 -6.04 -7.78
N LYS A 124 -2.54 -5.59 -8.46
CA LYS A 124 -3.32 -6.33 -9.48
C LYS A 124 -2.98 -5.95 -10.91
N SER A 125 -2.07 -5.02 -11.12
CA SER A 125 -1.66 -4.59 -12.45
C SER A 125 -0.72 -5.60 -13.13
N ASN A 126 -0.78 -5.60 -14.45
CA ASN A 126 0.25 -6.25 -15.27
C ASN A 126 1.46 -5.31 -15.48
N PHE A 127 2.52 -5.85 -16.07
CA PHE A 127 3.78 -5.10 -16.28
C PHE A 127 3.60 -3.82 -17.12
N LEU A 128 2.74 -3.85 -18.15
CA LEU A 128 2.49 -2.68 -19.00
C LEU A 128 1.74 -1.59 -18.23
N GLU A 129 0.73 -1.98 -17.45
CA GLU A 129 0.00 -1.09 -16.56
C GLU A 129 0.93 -0.44 -15.52
N ASP A 130 1.86 -1.21 -14.94
CA ASP A 130 2.87 -0.66 -14.01
C ASP A 130 3.78 0.36 -14.71
N LEU A 131 4.28 0.01 -15.89
CA LEU A 131 5.18 0.88 -16.66
C LEU A 131 4.49 2.20 -17.00
N PHE A 132 3.22 2.18 -17.41
CA PHE A 132 2.46 3.39 -17.67
C PHE A 132 2.38 4.29 -16.45
N ILE A 133 2.19 3.74 -15.25
CA ILE A 133 2.13 4.51 -14.00
C ILE A 133 3.51 5.06 -13.63
N VAL A 134 4.55 4.23 -13.65
CA VAL A 134 5.93 4.63 -13.33
C VAL A 134 6.41 5.76 -14.24
N LEU A 135 6.07 5.72 -15.53
CA LEU A 135 6.45 6.76 -16.50
C LEU A 135 5.80 8.13 -16.24
N LYS A 136 4.71 8.21 -15.47
CA LYS A 136 4.10 9.48 -15.06
C LYS A 136 4.81 10.13 -13.87
N MET A 137 5.58 9.36 -13.11
CA MET A 137 6.28 9.85 -11.92
C MET A 137 7.57 10.63 -12.28
N PRO A 138 8.10 11.47 -11.38
CA PRO A 138 9.36 12.19 -11.58
C PRO A 138 10.56 11.23 -11.74
N LYS A 139 10.90 10.89 -12.99
CA LYS A 139 11.89 9.86 -13.33
C LYS A 139 13.23 10.05 -12.62
N LEU A 140 13.78 11.27 -12.64
CA LEU A 140 15.07 11.58 -12.02
C LEU A 140 15.06 11.31 -10.51
N THR A 141 13.97 11.66 -9.82
CA THR A 141 13.83 11.42 -8.37
C THR A 141 13.83 9.93 -8.06
N PHE A 142 13.05 9.14 -8.80
CA PHE A 142 12.95 7.69 -8.61
C PHE A 142 14.21 6.94 -9.04
N ILE A 143 14.88 7.36 -10.12
CA ILE A 143 16.15 6.78 -10.55
C ILE A 143 17.24 7.03 -9.50
N LYS A 144 17.32 8.24 -8.93
CA LYS A 144 18.27 8.53 -7.86
C LYS A 144 18.04 7.63 -6.63
N ALA A 145 16.79 7.33 -6.31
CA ALA A 145 16.43 6.47 -5.18
C ALA A 145 16.87 5.00 -5.33
N LEU A 146 17.33 4.57 -6.51
CA LEU A 146 17.96 3.27 -6.68
C LEU A 146 19.35 3.18 -6.02
N PHE A 147 19.99 4.33 -5.75
CA PHE A 147 21.40 4.41 -5.35
C PHE A 147 21.63 4.86 -3.91
N TYR A 148 20.57 5.14 -3.15
CA TYR A 148 20.66 5.54 -1.75
C TYR A 148 19.62 4.85 -0.91
#